data_AF-A0A973P825-F1
#
_entry.id   AF-A0A973P825-F1
#
_cell.length_a   1.000
_cell.length_b   1.000
_cell.length_c   1.000
_cell.angle_alpha   90.00
_cell.angle_beta   90.00
_cell.angle_gamma   90.00
#
_symmetry.space_group_name_H-M   'P 1'
#
loop_
_entity.id
_entity.type
_entity.pdbx_description
1 polymer ?
#
loop_
_entity_poly.entity_id
_entity_poly.type
_entity_poly.pdbx_seq_one_letter_code
_entity_poly.pdbx_strand_id
1 'polypeptide(L)'
;MVAEHEAKALLREAGIAVPRGVLSLAQASTLTPPLVLKAYGPTLLHKSDAGAVALGLTDVSSAAADMRARLGDRIDGFLVEEQVPAGVELIVGLVRDPGFGPVLVTGLGGVWTEVLDDTALHLCPITAGDARAMLTSLRGSPLLYGARGTPAVDVDALVKLLLTIGGPGGLWERLDLGEFEINPLIASPAGAVAVDARYLPGQATPAPAVRDADFSALFEPRAVAVVGASTSRPNFGNMFLEFYKAAGIPLVAVHPTAAEIGGVPAVPSLRDAEVDYALVAVPAERCADVLRDAGGVPYVQVMSGGFGEAGRADLERDLADAVPEGTRLLGPNCMGVYCPRGRQTFVGGGIGPPGSIALISQSGGLAGEVVKVGERRGLAFSRVATVGNSADVTPAELLRWLATDPETDAIGLYLEDPRDGRALFDAIAATPKPVVLLVGGRTAEGQRAAASHTGGLVSDARVWAAMAEQAGAALVTSQDDLIGVLSYAQH
;
A
#
# COMPACT_ATOMS: atom_id res chain seq x y z
N MET A 1 23.29 7.25 -0.70
CA MET A 1 23.52 5.93 -1.34
C MET A 1 24.71 5.30 -0.65
N VAL A 2 24.60 4.06 -0.23
CA VAL A 2 25.67 3.29 0.43
C VAL A 2 26.61 2.70 -0.62
N ALA A 3 27.91 2.62 -0.34
CA ALA A 3 28.87 2.10 -1.31
C ALA A 3 28.68 0.58 -1.53
N GLU A 4 28.94 0.07 -2.74
CA GLU A 4 28.70 -1.35 -3.09
C GLU A 4 29.39 -2.32 -2.12
N HIS A 5 30.62 -2.04 -1.70
CA HIS A 5 31.36 -2.92 -0.79
C HIS A 5 30.74 -2.96 0.62
N GLU A 6 30.12 -1.87 1.08
CA GLU A 6 29.38 -1.80 2.35
C GLU A 6 28.04 -2.55 2.22
N ALA A 7 27.32 -2.37 1.11
CA ALA A 7 26.11 -3.14 0.83
C ALA A 7 26.37 -4.66 0.79
N LYS A 8 27.49 -5.07 0.19
CA LYS A 8 27.95 -6.47 0.19
C LYS A 8 28.40 -6.96 1.57
N ALA A 9 28.91 -6.09 2.43
CA ALA A 9 29.21 -6.45 3.81
C ALA A 9 27.93 -6.83 4.56
N LEU A 10 26.85 -6.06 4.40
CA LEU A 10 25.53 -6.38 4.97
C LEU A 10 25.00 -7.74 4.49
N LEU A 11 25.16 -8.04 3.19
CA LEU A 11 24.80 -9.36 2.63
C LEU A 11 25.63 -10.48 3.27
N ARG A 12 26.95 -10.29 3.38
CA ARG A 12 27.86 -11.28 3.97
C ARG A 12 27.54 -11.54 5.44
N GLU A 13 27.26 -10.48 6.21
CA GLU A 13 26.83 -10.58 7.62
C GLU A 13 25.50 -11.30 7.77
N ALA A 14 24.60 -11.13 6.80
CA ALA A 14 23.34 -11.87 6.72
C ALA A 14 23.52 -13.33 6.22
N GLY A 15 24.74 -13.75 5.87
CA GLY A 15 25.03 -15.10 5.38
C GLY A 15 24.75 -15.32 3.89
N ILE A 16 24.58 -14.24 3.12
CA ILE A 16 24.45 -14.28 1.66
C ILE A 16 25.85 -14.25 1.05
N ALA A 17 26.12 -15.18 0.12
CA ALA A 17 27.41 -15.26 -0.54
C ALA A 17 27.63 -14.05 -1.46
N VAL A 18 28.80 -13.45 -1.36
CA VAL A 18 29.31 -12.37 -2.21
C VAL A 18 30.74 -12.74 -2.61
N PRO A 19 31.24 -12.33 -3.78
CA PRO A 19 32.61 -12.63 -4.18
C PRO A 19 33.62 -12.05 -3.19
N ARG A 20 34.78 -12.70 -3.06
CA ARG A 20 35.91 -12.12 -2.32
C ARG A 20 36.43 -10.93 -3.10
N GLY A 21 36.68 -9.83 -2.41
CA GLY A 21 37.15 -8.61 -3.05
C GLY A 21 37.95 -7.70 -2.14
N VAL A 22 38.68 -6.78 -2.76
CA VAL A 22 39.55 -5.78 -2.13
C VAL A 22 39.37 -4.42 -2.80
N LEU A 23 39.54 -3.34 -2.04
CA LEU A 23 39.42 -1.96 -2.54
C LEU A 23 40.75 -1.41 -3.10
N SER A 24 41.87 -2.08 -2.82
CA SER A 24 43.19 -1.66 -3.31
C SER A 24 43.65 -2.54 -4.46
N LEU A 25 44.02 -1.92 -5.59
CA LEU A 25 44.61 -2.62 -6.73
C LEU A 25 45.87 -3.41 -6.34
N ALA A 26 46.66 -2.90 -5.39
CA ALA A 26 47.87 -3.57 -4.92
C ALA A 26 47.59 -4.89 -4.17
N GLN A 27 46.38 -5.05 -3.64
CA GLN A 27 45.95 -6.26 -2.94
C GLN A 27 45.30 -7.29 -3.89
N ALA A 28 45.15 -6.98 -5.17
CA ALA A 28 44.52 -7.89 -6.15
C ALA A 28 45.23 -9.25 -6.26
N SER A 29 46.54 -9.31 -5.99
CA SER A 29 47.33 -10.55 -5.98
C SER A 29 46.94 -11.55 -4.88
N THR A 30 46.12 -11.12 -3.90
CA THR A 30 45.59 -12.00 -2.85
C THR A 30 44.30 -12.74 -3.26
N LEU A 31 43.76 -12.42 -4.43
CA LEU A 31 42.55 -13.00 -5.02
C LEU A 31 42.90 -14.03 -6.10
N THR A 32 41.93 -14.88 -6.41
CA THR A 32 42.06 -15.95 -7.42
C THR A 32 41.49 -15.50 -8.76
N PRO A 33 42.29 -15.44 -9.85
CA PRO A 33 41.78 -15.14 -11.18
C PRO A 33 40.83 -16.21 -11.74
N PRO A 34 39.92 -15.88 -12.68
CA PRO A 34 39.75 -14.56 -13.29
C PRO A 34 39.17 -13.51 -12.31
N LEU A 35 39.59 -12.26 -12.47
CA LEU A 35 39.19 -11.13 -11.65
C LEU A 35 38.22 -10.20 -12.39
N VAL A 36 37.43 -9.48 -11.61
CA VAL A 36 36.54 -8.40 -12.04
C VAL A 36 37.03 -7.11 -11.43
N LEU A 37 37.13 -6.06 -12.26
CA LEU A 37 37.43 -4.70 -11.82
C LEU A 37 36.18 -3.84 -12.01
N LYS A 38 35.73 -3.18 -10.94
CA LYS A 38 34.59 -2.25 -10.96
C LYS A 38 35.02 -0.89 -10.45
N ALA A 39 34.75 0.17 -11.21
CA ALA A 39 34.92 1.53 -10.72
C ALA A 39 33.66 2.00 -9.99
N TYR A 40 33.84 2.76 -8.91
CA TYR A 40 32.74 3.40 -8.19
C TYR A 40 32.98 4.91 -8.03
N GLY A 41 31.89 5.66 -7.96
CA GLY A 41 31.86 7.10 -7.75
C GLY A 41 30.41 7.61 -7.79
N PRO A 42 30.12 8.81 -7.25
CA PRO A 42 28.76 9.31 -7.04
C PRO A 42 27.95 9.50 -8.34
N THR A 43 28.62 9.62 -9.49
CA THR A 43 28.00 9.81 -10.81
C THR A 43 28.03 8.57 -11.70
N LEU A 44 28.42 7.40 -11.16
CA LEU A 44 28.50 6.11 -11.86
C LEU A 44 27.35 5.18 -11.45
N LEU A 45 26.13 5.51 -11.89
CA LEU A 45 24.91 4.76 -11.57
C LEU A 45 24.75 3.48 -12.44
N HIS A 46 24.99 3.56 -13.75
CA HIS A 46 24.94 2.42 -14.69
C HIS A 46 26.34 1.96 -15.05
N LYS A 47 27.00 1.21 -14.15
CA LYS A 47 28.43 0.89 -14.25
C LYS A 47 28.78 0.13 -15.54
N SER A 48 27.99 -0.87 -15.91
CA SER A 48 28.24 -1.68 -17.11
C SER A 48 28.13 -0.85 -18.39
N ASP A 49 27.08 -0.03 -18.51
CA ASP A 49 26.84 0.83 -19.68
C ASP A 49 27.86 1.96 -19.79
N ALA A 50 28.35 2.46 -18.65
CA ALA A 50 29.44 3.43 -18.59
C ALA A 50 30.81 2.79 -18.88
N GLY A 51 30.91 1.47 -19.07
CA GLY A 51 32.18 0.76 -19.23
C GLY A 51 33.05 0.77 -17.99
N ALA A 52 32.45 0.92 -16.81
CA ALA A 52 33.06 0.93 -15.49
C ALA A 52 33.21 -0.48 -14.88
N VAL A 53 32.99 -1.53 -15.66
CA VAL A 53 33.19 -2.94 -15.28
C VAL A 53 34.07 -3.63 -16.32
N ALA A 54 35.09 -4.37 -15.87
CA ALA A 54 35.94 -5.21 -16.71
C ALA A 54 36.02 -6.62 -16.12
N LEU A 55 35.78 -7.63 -16.95
CA LEU A 55 35.71 -9.05 -16.58
C LEU A 55 36.90 -9.82 -17.16
N GLY A 56 37.16 -11.02 -16.64
CA GLY A 56 38.11 -11.98 -17.21
C GLY A 56 39.58 -11.62 -16.99
N LEU A 57 39.87 -10.79 -15.97
CA LEU A 57 41.20 -10.21 -15.79
C LEU A 57 42.14 -11.17 -15.06
N THR A 58 43.36 -11.31 -15.54
CA THR A 58 44.46 -11.94 -14.79
C THR A 58 45.33 -10.90 -14.08
N ASP A 59 45.35 -9.67 -14.59
CA ASP A 59 45.90 -8.47 -13.95
C ASP A 59 44.92 -7.30 -14.13
N VAL A 60 44.76 -6.49 -13.08
CA VAL A 60 43.82 -5.36 -13.04
C VAL A 60 44.47 -4.02 -13.38
N SER A 61 45.80 -3.96 -13.44
CA SER A 61 46.54 -2.71 -13.57
C SER A 61 46.26 -1.99 -14.89
N SER A 62 46.31 -2.71 -16.01
CA SER A 62 45.99 -2.16 -17.35
C SER A 62 44.53 -1.70 -17.42
N ALA A 63 43.60 -2.55 -16.98
CA ALA A 63 42.17 -2.24 -17.01
C ALA A 63 41.83 -1.00 -16.17
N ALA A 64 42.48 -0.82 -15.01
CA ALA A 64 42.30 0.36 -14.17
C ALA A 64 42.85 1.63 -14.82
N ALA A 65 44.00 1.56 -15.50
CA ALA A 65 44.54 2.70 -16.25
C ALA A 65 43.61 3.11 -17.39
N ASP A 66 43.10 2.14 -18.15
CA ASP A 66 42.16 2.38 -19.25
C ASP A 66 40.82 2.96 -18.75
N MET A 67 40.31 2.50 -17.61
CA MET A 67 39.11 3.08 -17.00
C MET A 67 39.34 4.51 -16.53
N ARG A 68 40.47 4.80 -15.86
CA ARG A 68 40.81 6.17 -15.44
C ARG A 68 40.93 7.12 -16.63
N ALA A 69 41.55 6.68 -17.72
CA ALA A 69 41.68 7.50 -18.93
C ALA A 69 40.32 7.85 -19.56
N ARG A 70 39.34 6.93 -19.51
CA ARG A 70 38.00 7.13 -20.10
C ARG A 70 37.02 7.86 -19.19
N LEU A 71 37.04 7.57 -17.89
CA LEU A 71 36.04 8.04 -16.93
C LEU A 71 36.53 9.22 -16.08
N GLY A 72 37.85 9.45 -16.00
CA GLY A 72 38.46 10.59 -15.32
C GLY A 72 38.00 10.73 -13.86
N ASP A 73 37.65 11.96 -13.50
CA ASP A 73 37.26 12.39 -12.15
C ASP A 73 35.92 11.79 -11.66
N ARG A 74 35.25 10.97 -12.48
CA ARG A 74 34.05 10.23 -12.06
C ARG A 74 34.37 9.01 -11.19
N ILE A 75 35.63 8.59 -11.15
CA ILE A 75 36.09 7.43 -10.37
C ILE A 75 36.65 7.92 -9.03
N ASP A 76 35.99 7.55 -7.93
CA ASP A 76 36.53 7.73 -6.57
C ASP A 76 37.44 6.56 -6.18
N GLY A 77 37.19 5.37 -6.73
CA GLY A 77 37.99 4.18 -6.44
C GLY A 77 37.58 2.95 -7.25
N PHE A 78 38.23 1.84 -6.93
CA PHE A 78 38.01 0.55 -7.57
C PHE A 78 37.67 -0.52 -6.54
N LEU A 79 36.82 -1.45 -6.94
CA LEU A 79 36.57 -2.70 -6.26
C LEU A 79 37.06 -3.83 -7.17
N VAL A 80 38.02 -4.62 -6.68
CA VAL A 80 38.54 -5.81 -7.36
C VAL A 80 37.94 -7.05 -6.72
N GLU A 81 37.36 -7.94 -7.50
CA GLU A 81 36.69 -9.15 -7.00
C GLU A 81 37.10 -10.40 -7.78
N GLU A 82 37.02 -11.56 -7.14
CA GLU A 82 37.06 -12.85 -7.83
C GLU A 82 35.82 -12.96 -8.73
N GLN A 83 36.01 -13.35 -9.99
CA GLN A 83 34.90 -13.52 -10.93
C GLN A 83 34.09 -14.76 -10.60
N VAL A 84 32.79 -14.56 -10.39
CA VAL A 84 31.84 -15.65 -10.22
C VAL A 84 31.62 -16.37 -11.57
N PRO A 85 31.65 -17.71 -11.63
CA PRO A 85 31.33 -18.46 -12.83
C PRO A 85 29.96 -18.12 -13.40
N ALA A 86 29.78 -18.27 -14.70
CA ALA A 86 28.49 -18.03 -15.35
C ALA A 86 27.40 -18.95 -14.78
N GLY A 87 26.19 -18.39 -14.65
CA GLY A 87 25.00 -19.08 -14.15
C GLY A 87 23.74 -18.38 -14.63
N VAL A 88 22.60 -18.70 -14.02
CA VAL A 88 21.35 -17.98 -14.26
C VAL A 88 21.42 -16.65 -13.50
N GLU A 89 21.30 -15.53 -14.20
CA GLU A 89 21.21 -14.22 -13.57
C GLU A 89 19.79 -13.98 -13.05
N LEU A 90 19.69 -13.42 -11.85
CA LEU A 90 18.46 -12.97 -11.22
C LEU A 90 18.64 -11.54 -10.70
N ILE A 91 17.51 -10.88 -10.47
CA ILE A 91 17.40 -9.64 -9.72
C ILE A 91 16.61 -9.95 -8.45
N VAL A 92 17.11 -9.50 -7.30
CA VAL A 92 16.37 -9.54 -6.05
C VAL A 92 16.40 -8.17 -5.42
N GLY A 93 15.23 -7.62 -5.09
CA GLY A 93 15.11 -6.27 -4.54
C GLY A 93 14.17 -6.20 -3.35
N LEU A 94 14.42 -5.23 -2.46
CA LEU A 94 13.47 -4.74 -1.49
C LEU A 94 13.17 -3.28 -1.82
N VAL A 95 11.89 -2.95 -1.90
CA VAL A 95 11.41 -1.58 -2.07
C VAL A 95 10.42 -1.30 -0.95
N ARG A 96 10.48 -0.10 -0.36
CA ARG A 96 9.43 0.35 0.56
C ARG A 96 8.31 1.03 -0.22
N ASP A 97 7.16 0.37 -0.30
CA ASP A 97 5.92 1.00 -0.71
C ASP A 97 5.40 1.93 0.39
N PRO A 98 4.93 3.15 0.07
CA PRO A 98 4.43 4.10 1.07
C PRO A 98 3.21 3.61 1.86
N GLY A 99 2.32 2.80 1.27
CA GLY A 99 1.10 2.31 1.92
C GLY A 99 1.23 0.90 2.49
N PHE A 100 1.83 -0.02 1.72
CA PHE A 100 1.97 -1.43 2.07
C PHE A 100 3.26 -1.78 2.80
N GLY A 101 4.24 -0.87 2.79
CA GLY A 101 5.52 -1.06 3.44
C GLY A 101 6.49 -1.92 2.59
N PRO A 102 7.36 -2.72 3.21
CA PRO A 102 8.41 -3.45 2.48
C PRO A 102 7.85 -4.53 1.53
N VAL A 103 8.21 -4.41 0.25
CA VAL A 103 7.88 -5.34 -0.83
C VAL A 103 9.17 -5.98 -1.33
N LEU A 104 9.19 -7.32 -1.34
CA LEU A 104 10.24 -8.11 -1.96
C LEU A 104 9.91 -8.33 -3.43
N VAL A 105 10.91 -8.14 -4.28
CA VAL A 105 10.86 -8.37 -5.72
C VAL A 105 11.89 -9.43 -6.07
N THR A 106 11.52 -10.40 -6.91
CA THR A 106 12.49 -11.28 -7.56
C THR A 106 12.16 -11.39 -9.04
N GLY A 107 13.17 -11.49 -9.88
CA GLY A 107 13.01 -11.75 -11.30
C GLY A 107 14.25 -12.41 -11.87
N LEU A 108 14.16 -12.82 -13.13
CA LEU A 108 15.38 -13.15 -13.87
C LEU A 108 16.17 -11.86 -14.15
N GLY A 109 17.46 -11.99 -14.39
CA GLY A 109 18.39 -10.91 -14.74
C GLY A 109 18.88 -10.99 -16.19
N GLY A 110 19.57 -9.94 -16.65
CA GLY A 110 20.13 -9.80 -17.99
C GLY A 110 19.43 -8.74 -18.87
N VAL A 111 19.95 -8.50 -20.08
CA VAL A 111 19.50 -7.41 -20.98
C VAL A 111 18.00 -7.45 -21.32
N TRP A 112 17.35 -8.61 -21.16
CA TRP A 112 15.96 -8.82 -21.57
C TRP A 112 14.93 -8.59 -20.46
N THR A 113 15.33 -8.38 -19.20
CA THR A 113 14.38 -8.40 -18.07
C THR A 113 13.58 -7.14 -17.91
N GLU A 114 14.13 -5.97 -18.24
CA GLU A 114 13.39 -4.71 -18.35
C GLU A 114 12.37 -4.74 -19.51
N VAL A 115 12.62 -5.55 -20.53
CA VAL A 115 11.76 -5.67 -21.72
C VAL A 115 10.63 -6.68 -21.51
N LEU A 116 10.86 -7.72 -20.70
CA LEU A 116 9.93 -8.84 -20.52
C LEU A 116 9.05 -8.76 -19.27
N ASP A 117 9.33 -7.83 -18.37
CA ASP A 117 8.62 -7.62 -17.09
C ASP A 117 8.44 -8.93 -16.28
N ASP A 118 9.44 -9.83 -16.35
CA ASP A 118 9.39 -11.17 -15.75
C ASP A 118 9.84 -11.15 -14.28
N THR A 119 8.96 -10.64 -13.43
CA THR A 119 9.22 -10.44 -12.00
C THR A 119 8.00 -10.84 -11.15
N ALA A 120 8.28 -11.32 -9.94
CA ALA A 120 7.29 -11.63 -8.92
C ALA A 120 7.49 -10.71 -7.70
N LEU A 121 6.38 -10.25 -7.12
CA LEU A 121 6.35 -9.33 -5.98
C LEU A 121 5.61 -9.98 -4.82
N HIS A 122 6.12 -9.84 -3.61
CA HIS A 122 5.43 -10.23 -2.38
C HIS A 122 5.64 -9.18 -1.28
N LEU A 123 4.69 -9.05 -0.37
CA LEU A 123 4.85 -8.20 0.82
C LEU A 123 5.70 -8.96 1.84
N CYS A 124 6.59 -8.27 2.55
CA CYS A 124 7.36 -8.89 3.64
C CYS A 124 6.52 -8.97 4.94
N PRO A 125 6.71 -9.96 5.83
CA PRO A 125 7.61 -11.07 5.67
C PRO A 125 7.02 -12.14 4.74
N ILE A 126 7.87 -12.72 3.90
CA ILE A 126 7.51 -13.88 3.08
C ILE A 126 7.80 -15.19 3.80
N THR A 127 7.04 -16.24 3.46
CA THR A 127 7.30 -17.62 3.89
C THR A 127 8.12 -18.39 2.87
N ALA A 128 8.59 -19.59 3.23
CA ALA A 128 9.28 -20.47 2.29
C ALA A 128 8.37 -20.92 1.12
N GLY A 129 7.05 -21.02 1.37
CA GLY A 129 6.06 -21.29 0.34
C GLY A 129 5.97 -20.14 -0.67
N ASP A 130 5.88 -18.92 -0.17
CA ASP A 130 5.88 -17.69 -0.98
C ASP A 130 7.14 -17.59 -1.84
N ALA A 131 8.32 -17.79 -1.26
CA ALA A 131 9.59 -17.77 -2.00
C ALA A 131 9.59 -18.75 -3.19
N ARG A 132 9.08 -19.97 -2.99
CA ARG A 132 8.98 -20.97 -4.07
C ARG A 132 7.94 -20.59 -5.10
N ALA A 133 6.80 -20.04 -4.68
CA ALA A 133 5.75 -19.54 -5.57
C ALA A 133 6.29 -18.41 -6.45
N MET A 134 6.98 -17.43 -5.86
CA MET A 134 7.64 -16.33 -6.56
C MET A 134 8.63 -16.81 -7.64
N LEU A 135 9.48 -17.79 -7.33
CA LEU A 135 10.44 -18.33 -8.30
C LEU A 135 9.76 -19.14 -9.42
N THR A 136 8.65 -19.81 -9.11
CA THR A 136 7.92 -20.65 -10.06
C THR A 136 7.03 -19.84 -11.00
N SER A 137 6.48 -18.71 -10.52
CA SER A 137 5.62 -17.83 -11.29
C SER A 137 6.36 -17.04 -12.37
N LEU A 138 7.70 -16.94 -12.29
CA LEU A 138 8.52 -16.38 -13.36
C LEU A 138 8.30 -17.15 -14.66
N ARG A 139 8.06 -16.44 -15.76
CA ARG A 139 7.89 -17.00 -17.10
C ARG A 139 9.12 -17.78 -17.55
N GLY A 140 10.31 -17.31 -17.16
CA GLY A 140 11.58 -18.00 -17.39
C GLY A 140 11.99 -18.98 -16.30
N SER A 141 11.10 -19.34 -15.36
CA SER A 141 11.39 -20.32 -14.31
C SER A 141 11.97 -21.67 -14.79
N PRO A 142 11.70 -22.17 -16.02
CA PRO A 142 12.39 -23.37 -16.52
C PRO A 142 13.92 -23.26 -16.55
N LEU A 143 14.50 -22.05 -16.61
CA LEU A 143 15.96 -21.85 -16.51
C LEU A 143 16.50 -22.20 -15.11
N LEU A 144 15.68 -22.03 -14.06
CA LEU A 144 16.03 -22.36 -12.68
C LEU A 144 15.95 -23.87 -12.44
N TYR A 145 14.96 -24.53 -13.04
CA TYR A 145 14.71 -25.96 -12.84
C TYR A 145 15.42 -26.88 -13.85
N GLY A 146 16.23 -26.30 -14.74
CA GLY A 146 16.98 -27.00 -15.80
C GLY A 146 16.19 -27.07 -17.11
N ALA A 147 16.81 -26.62 -18.20
CA ALA A 147 16.21 -26.65 -19.53
C ALA A 147 17.29 -26.78 -20.63
N ARG A 148 17.00 -27.52 -21.71
CA ARG A 148 17.88 -27.63 -22.90
C ARG A 148 19.34 -28.00 -22.59
N GLY A 149 19.56 -28.86 -21.61
CA GLY A 149 20.90 -29.35 -21.25
C GLY A 149 21.66 -28.50 -20.22
N THR A 150 21.08 -27.42 -19.69
CA THR A 150 21.61 -26.75 -18.50
C THR A 150 21.15 -27.47 -17.22
N PRO A 151 22.04 -27.65 -16.23
CA PRO A 151 21.65 -28.20 -14.94
C PRO A 151 20.75 -27.21 -14.18
N ALA A 152 19.88 -27.74 -13.32
CA ALA A 152 19.08 -26.92 -12.41
C ALA A 152 20.00 -26.14 -11.45
N VAL A 153 19.57 -24.94 -11.06
CA VAL A 153 20.24 -24.17 -10.00
C VAL A 153 19.87 -24.75 -8.63
N ASP A 154 20.63 -24.39 -7.61
CA ASP A 154 20.24 -24.66 -6.22
C ASP A 154 19.07 -23.74 -5.81
N VAL A 155 17.85 -24.23 -6.04
CA VAL A 155 16.60 -23.52 -5.71
C VAL A 155 16.46 -23.33 -4.20
N ASP A 156 16.97 -24.25 -3.38
CA ASP A 156 16.88 -24.13 -1.92
C ASP A 156 17.81 -23.01 -1.41
N ALA A 157 18.98 -22.82 -2.03
CA ALA A 157 19.83 -21.66 -1.79
C ALA A 157 19.14 -20.34 -2.16
N LEU A 158 18.39 -20.31 -3.27
CA LEU A 158 17.59 -19.14 -3.65
C LEU A 158 16.47 -18.85 -2.65
N VAL A 159 15.71 -19.87 -2.23
CA VAL A 159 14.66 -19.72 -1.20
C VAL A 159 15.26 -19.20 0.10
N LYS A 160 16.39 -19.75 0.55
CA LYS A 160 17.09 -19.27 1.75
C LYS A 160 17.52 -17.81 1.62
N LEU A 161 18.03 -17.41 0.46
CA LEU A 161 18.41 -16.03 0.18
C LEU A 161 17.20 -15.09 0.24
N LEU A 162 16.10 -15.45 -0.42
CA LEU A 162 14.86 -14.66 -0.39
C LEU A 162 14.32 -14.51 1.04
N LEU A 163 14.36 -15.56 1.86
CA LEU A 163 13.95 -15.50 3.27
C LEU A 163 14.91 -14.66 4.14
N THR A 164 16.20 -14.70 3.84
CA THR A 164 17.20 -13.86 4.54
C THR A 164 16.95 -12.38 4.26
N ILE A 165 16.42 -12.05 3.08
CA ILE A 165 16.12 -10.68 2.68
C ILE A 165 14.73 -10.26 3.18
N GLY A 166 13.70 -11.02 2.84
CA GLY A 166 12.29 -10.66 3.00
C GLY A 166 11.49 -11.53 3.97
N GLY A 167 12.08 -12.53 4.65
CA GLY A 167 11.40 -13.36 5.65
C GLY A 167 11.40 -12.74 7.06
N PRO A 168 10.80 -13.40 8.07
CA PRO A 168 10.82 -12.93 9.46
C PRO A 168 12.26 -12.76 9.97
N GLY A 169 12.58 -11.60 10.56
CA GLY A 169 13.95 -11.28 11.00
C GLY A 169 14.96 -11.04 9.87
N GLY A 170 14.45 -10.88 8.64
CA GLY A 170 15.25 -10.63 7.43
C GLY A 170 15.87 -9.23 7.38
N LEU A 171 16.58 -8.95 6.29
CA LEU A 171 17.20 -7.63 6.08
C LEU A 171 16.18 -6.48 6.09
N TRP A 172 14.97 -6.70 5.61
CA TRP A 172 13.93 -5.65 5.56
C TRP A 172 13.59 -5.03 6.93
N GLU A 173 13.74 -5.77 8.04
CA GLU A 173 13.51 -5.26 9.42
C GLU A 173 14.72 -4.49 9.97
N ARG A 174 15.93 -4.81 9.48
CA ARG A 174 17.19 -4.31 10.03
C ARG A 174 17.74 -3.09 9.30
N LEU A 175 17.18 -2.78 8.12
CA LEU A 175 17.59 -1.67 7.29
C LEU A 175 16.64 -0.48 7.49
N ASP A 176 17.19 0.72 7.44
CA ASP A 176 16.45 1.95 7.13
C ASP A 176 16.02 1.89 5.65
N LEU A 177 15.10 0.97 5.33
CA LEU A 177 14.83 0.56 3.97
C LEU A 177 14.14 1.69 3.18
N GLY A 178 14.83 2.19 2.16
CA GLY A 178 14.23 2.85 0.99
C GLY A 178 14.18 1.87 -0.18
N GLU A 179 15.36 1.54 -0.71
CA GLU A 179 15.55 0.58 -1.81
C GLU A 179 16.82 -0.24 -1.54
N PHE A 180 16.74 -1.56 -1.71
CA PHE A 180 17.89 -2.46 -1.69
C PHE A 180 17.80 -3.38 -2.90
N GLU A 181 18.88 -3.58 -3.63
CA GLU A 181 18.90 -4.37 -4.85
C GLU A 181 20.15 -5.25 -4.92
N ILE A 182 19.97 -6.48 -5.38
CA ILE A 182 21.01 -7.41 -5.81
C ILE A 182 20.81 -7.63 -7.31
N ASN A 183 21.69 -7.06 -8.12
CA ASN A 183 21.58 -7.12 -9.57
C ASN A 183 22.96 -7.01 -10.26
N PRO A 184 23.58 -8.12 -10.72
CA PRO A 184 23.01 -9.45 -10.77
C PRO A 184 23.25 -10.29 -9.50
N LEU A 185 22.29 -11.15 -9.19
CA LEU A 185 22.47 -12.38 -8.42
C LEU A 185 22.75 -13.53 -9.40
N ILE A 186 23.86 -14.26 -9.25
CA ILE A 186 24.16 -15.42 -10.09
C ILE A 186 23.81 -16.71 -9.36
N ALA A 187 22.89 -17.50 -9.92
CA ALA A 187 22.47 -18.79 -9.43
C ALA A 187 23.06 -19.93 -10.27
N SER A 188 23.52 -20.99 -9.59
CA SER A 188 24.15 -22.16 -10.19
C SER A 188 23.82 -23.41 -9.37
N PRO A 189 24.19 -24.63 -9.83
CA PRO A 189 24.07 -25.83 -9.01
C PRO A 189 24.88 -25.78 -7.69
N ALA A 190 25.84 -24.87 -7.57
CA ALA A 190 26.67 -24.69 -6.38
C ALA A 190 26.11 -23.68 -5.36
N GLY A 191 24.98 -23.02 -5.68
CA GLY A 191 24.37 -21.98 -4.85
C GLY A 191 24.13 -20.67 -5.61
N ALA A 192 23.84 -19.61 -4.85
CA ALA A 192 23.58 -18.27 -5.36
C ALA A 192 24.58 -17.26 -4.79
N VAL A 193 25.13 -16.40 -5.64
CA VAL A 193 26.15 -15.40 -5.27
C VAL A 193 25.73 -14.01 -5.74
N ALA A 194 25.63 -13.07 -4.80
CA ALA A 194 25.31 -11.67 -5.07
C ALA A 194 26.54 -10.96 -5.65
N VAL A 195 26.52 -10.72 -6.96
CA VAL A 195 27.68 -10.17 -7.69
C VAL A 195 27.71 -8.65 -7.65
N ASP A 196 26.57 -7.97 -7.57
CA ASP A 196 26.48 -6.54 -7.30
C ASP A 196 25.36 -6.29 -6.28
N ALA A 197 25.49 -5.21 -5.52
CA ALA A 197 24.52 -4.80 -4.53
C ALA A 197 24.44 -3.28 -4.45
N ARG A 198 23.20 -2.77 -4.35
CA ARG A 198 22.92 -1.35 -4.18
C ARG A 198 21.98 -1.17 -3.00
N TYR A 199 22.28 -0.18 -2.15
CA TYR A 199 21.44 0.17 -1.02
C TYR A 199 21.26 1.68 -0.93
N LEU A 200 19.99 2.10 -0.95
CA LEU A 200 19.54 3.44 -0.70
C LEU A 200 18.71 3.45 0.59
N PRO A 201 19.25 4.01 1.68
CA PRO A 201 18.48 4.22 2.89
C PRO A 201 17.28 5.14 2.63
N GLY A 202 16.17 4.88 3.32
CA GLY A 202 14.94 5.65 3.27
C GLY A 202 14.37 5.87 4.66
N GLN A 203 13.48 6.85 4.78
CA GLN A 203 12.75 7.09 6.03
C GLN A 203 11.46 6.27 6.01
N ALA A 204 11.19 5.57 7.10
CA ALA A 204 9.89 4.94 7.31
C ALA A 204 8.86 6.04 7.62
N THR A 205 7.80 6.11 6.82
CA THR A 205 6.59 6.80 7.25
C THR A 205 5.92 5.92 8.31
N PRO A 206 5.62 6.43 9.51
CA PRO A 206 4.88 5.66 10.50
C PRO A 206 3.53 5.24 9.91
N ALA A 207 3.23 3.93 9.98
CA ALA A 207 1.90 3.46 9.63
C ALA A 207 0.87 4.04 10.62
N PRO A 208 -0.38 4.32 10.18
CA PRO A 208 -1.45 4.69 11.10
C PRO A 208 -1.62 3.63 12.18
N ALA A 209 -1.83 4.05 13.42
CA ALA A 209 -2.11 3.13 14.51
C ALA A 209 -3.52 2.55 14.35
N VAL A 210 -3.61 1.26 14.05
CA VAL A 210 -4.87 0.51 14.07
C VAL A 210 -5.34 0.38 15.52
N ARG A 211 -6.61 0.66 15.78
CA ARG A 211 -7.23 0.46 17.10
C ARG A 211 -8.36 -0.56 16.99
N ASP A 212 -8.54 -1.34 18.04
CA ASP A 212 -9.79 -2.10 18.19
C ASP A 212 -10.90 -1.11 18.53
N ALA A 213 -11.90 -1.02 17.66
CA ALA A 213 -13.01 -0.09 17.79
C ALA A 213 -14.34 -0.80 17.55
N ASP A 214 -15.37 -0.39 18.30
CA ASP A 214 -16.74 -0.85 18.09
C ASP A 214 -17.49 0.14 17.18
N PHE A 215 -17.68 -0.26 15.92
CA PHE A 215 -18.39 0.55 14.92
C PHE A 215 -19.92 0.44 15.00
N SER A 216 -20.49 -0.17 16.03
CA SER A 216 -21.95 -0.28 16.17
C SER A 216 -22.65 1.08 16.11
N ALA A 217 -22.16 2.09 16.84
CA ALA A 217 -22.74 3.44 16.81
C ALA A 217 -22.50 4.18 15.49
N LEU A 218 -21.50 3.79 14.70
CA LEU A 218 -21.26 4.35 13.37
C LEU A 218 -22.36 3.93 12.37
N PHE A 219 -22.76 2.66 12.45
CA PHE A 219 -23.71 2.06 11.52
C PHE A 219 -25.16 2.10 12.01
N GLU A 220 -25.38 1.95 13.31
CA GLU A 220 -26.70 1.91 13.96
C GLU A 220 -26.82 2.94 15.10
N PRO A 221 -26.67 4.24 14.81
CA PRO A 221 -26.81 5.28 15.82
C PRO A 221 -28.24 5.38 16.35
N ARG A 222 -28.37 5.74 17.62
CA ARG A 222 -29.64 6.05 18.29
C ARG A 222 -30.19 7.41 17.84
N ALA A 223 -29.31 8.38 17.58
CA ALA A 223 -29.69 9.72 17.13
C ALA A 223 -28.55 10.39 16.36
N VAL A 224 -28.91 11.26 15.42
CA VAL A 224 -27.96 11.94 14.54
C VAL A 224 -28.01 13.45 14.72
N ALA A 225 -26.85 14.08 14.88
CA ALA A 225 -26.72 15.54 14.76
C ALA A 225 -26.30 15.92 13.33
N VAL A 226 -26.88 16.97 12.76
CA VAL A 226 -26.44 17.53 11.48
C VAL A 226 -25.94 18.96 11.67
N VAL A 227 -24.64 19.16 11.47
CA VAL A 227 -23.95 20.44 11.53
C VAL A 227 -23.78 21.00 10.11
N GLY A 228 -24.11 22.28 9.91
CA GLY A 228 -23.89 22.98 8.64
C GLY A 228 -25.13 23.07 7.75
N ALA A 229 -26.30 22.64 8.20
CA ALA A 229 -27.55 22.94 7.52
C ALA A 229 -27.86 24.45 7.56
N SER A 230 -28.40 24.98 6.47
CA SER A 230 -28.65 26.41 6.29
C SER A 230 -30.14 26.75 6.42
N THR A 231 -30.43 27.92 6.97
CA THR A 231 -31.80 28.49 7.07
C THR A 231 -32.21 29.30 5.85
N SER A 232 -31.26 29.65 4.98
CA SER A 232 -31.49 30.60 3.87
C SER A 232 -31.37 29.99 2.47
N ARG A 233 -30.43 29.07 2.29
CA ARG A 233 -30.15 28.42 1.00
C ARG A 233 -29.84 26.94 1.22
N PRO A 234 -30.53 26.02 0.54
CA PRO A 234 -30.25 24.59 0.64
C PRO A 234 -28.79 24.28 0.31
N ASN A 235 -28.19 23.42 1.13
CA ASN A 235 -26.84 22.88 0.94
C ASN A 235 -26.80 21.38 1.27
N PHE A 236 -25.61 20.79 1.34
CA PHE A 236 -25.45 19.39 1.70
C PHE A 236 -26.00 19.05 3.09
N GLY A 237 -25.82 19.92 4.10
CA GLY A 237 -26.42 19.72 5.42
C GLY A 237 -27.95 19.64 5.37
N ASN A 238 -28.61 20.49 4.58
CA ASN A 238 -30.06 20.39 4.37
C ASN A 238 -30.45 19.09 3.65
N MET A 239 -29.66 18.66 2.67
CA MET A 239 -29.91 17.41 1.95
C MET A 239 -29.87 16.18 2.87
N PHE A 240 -28.84 16.07 3.72
CA PHE A 240 -28.71 14.97 4.68
C PHE A 240 -29.78 15.02 5.78
N LEU A 241 -30.18 16.21 6.26
CA LEU A 241 -31.33 16.33 7.15
C LEU A 241 -32.59 15.69 6.55
N GLU A 242 -32.89 15.96 5.28
CA GLU A 242 -34.05 15.37 4.61
C GLU A 242 -33.91 13.85 4.41
N PHE A 243 -32.70 13.36 4.09
CA PHE A 243 -32.46 11.92 3.96
C PHE A 243 -32.69 11.18 5.27
N TYR A 244 -32.12 11.68 6.37
CA TYR A 244 -32.28 11.08 7.68
C TYR A 244 -33.73 11.20 8.19
N LYS A 245 -34.39 12.33 7.91
CA LYS A 245 -35.80 12.52 8.27
C LYS A 245 -36.70 11.53 7.54
N ALA A 246 -36.44 11.30 6.25
CA ALA A 246 -37.14 10.28 5.46
C ALA A 246 -36.84 8.85 5.94
N ALA A 247 -35.63 8.59 6.44
CA ALA A 247 -35.24 7.32 7.04
C ALA A 247 -35.86 7.09 8.44
N GLY A 248 -36.38 8.14 9.09
CA GLY A 248 -37.01 8.05 10.40
C GLY A 248 -36.04 7.78 11.54
N ILE A 249 -34.81 8.32 11.44
CA ILE A 249 -33.86 8.34 12.56
C ILE A 249 -34.10 9.59 13.42
N PRO A 250 -33.96 9.52 14.76
CA PRO A 250 -34.00 10.71 15.61
C PRO A 250 -32.91 11.72 15.22
N LEU A 251 -33.28 13.00 15.13
CA LEU A 251 -32.43 14.05 14.58
C LEU A 251 -32.42 15.31 15.42
N VAL A 252 -31.25 15.96 15.44
CA VAL A 252 -31.06 17.32 15.92
C VAL A 252 -30.20 18.10 14.92
N ALA A 253 -30.59 19.33 14.59
CA ALA A 253 -29.75 20.22 13.80
C ALA A 253 -28.80 20.99 14.73
N VAL A 254 -27.60 21.32 14.27
CA VAL A 254 -26.69 22.21 15.00
C VAL A 254 -26.58 23.52 14.24
N HIS A 255 -27.11 24.59 14.83
CA HIS A 255 -27.11 25.92 14.23
C HIS A 255 -26.98 27.01 15.30
N PRO A 256 -26.09 28.01 15.13
CA PRO A 256 -25.75 28.97 16.19
C PRO A 256 -26.94 29.76 16.78
N THR A 257 -27.97 30.01 15.97
CA THR A 257 -29.07 30.94 16.33
C THR A 257 -30.49 30.44 16.01
N ALA A 258 -30.64 29.35 15.26
CA ALA A 258 -31.96 28.92 14.81
C ALA A 258 -32.51 27.92 15.81
N ALA A 259 -33.80 27.98 16.10
CA ALA A 259 -34.46 27.00 16.98
C ALA A 259 -34.85 25.71 16.23
N GLU A 260 -34.99 25.78 14.91
CA GLU A 260 -35.28 24.63 14.05
C GLU A 260 -34.78 24.87 12.61
N ILE A 261 -34.52 23.78 11.88
CA ILE A 261 -34.20 23.78 10.45
C ILE A 261 -34.96 22.63 9.78
N GLY A 262 -35.76 22.91 8.74
CA GLY A 262 -36.51 21.86 8.04
C GLY A 262 -37.51 21.10 8.92
N GLY A 263 -37.98 21.73 10.01
CA GLY A 263 -38.84 21.12 11.02
C GLY A 263 -38.11 20.16 11.97
N VAL A 264 -36.77 20.19 11.99
CA VAL A 264 -35.93 19.48 12.96
C VAL A 264 -35.47 20.47 14.03
N PRO A 265 -35.66 20.19 15.34
CA PRO A 265 -35.16 21.04 16.41
C PRO A 265 -33.65 21.27 16.31
N ALA A 266 -33.20 22.46 16.68
CA ALA A 266 -31.81 22.85 16.59
C ALA A 266 -31.21 23.28 17.94
N VAL A 267 -29.94 22.91 18.15
CA VAL A 267 -29.11 23.33 19.30
C VAL A 267 -27.92 24.18 18.82
N PRO A 268 -27.36 25.07 19.67
CA PRO A 268 -26.37 26.05 19.22
C PRO A 268 -24.97 25.46 19.00
N SER A 269 -24.59 24.41 19.73
CA SER A 269 -23.32 23.68 19.56
C SER A 269 -23.55 22.18 19.58
N LEU A 270 -22.60 21.44 19.02
CA LEU A 270 -22.59 19.97 19.08
C LEU A 270 -22.47 19.46 20.52
N ARG A 271 -21.90 20.25 21.44
CA ARG A 271 -21.82 19.94 22.88
C ARG A 271 -23.20 19.75 23.53
N ASP A 272 -24.22 20.41 22.97
CA ASP A 272 -25.58 20.40 23.49
C ASP A 272 -26.43 19.30 22.83
N ALA A 273 -25.86 18.52 21.91
CA ALA A 273 -26.55 17.46 21.20
C ALA A 273 -26.36 16.10 21.92
N GLU A 274 -27.46 15.51 22.37
CA GLU A 274 -27.46 14.14 22.93
C GLU A 274 -27.57 13.11 21.79
N VAL A 275 -26.46 12.87 21.10
CA VAL A 275 -26.38 11.98 19.93
C VAL A 275 -25.17 11.06 20.02
N ASP A 276 -25.21 9.95 19.28
CA ASP A 276 -24.07 9.04 19.12
C ASP A 276 -23.38 9.14 17.75
N TYR A 277 -23.97 9.88 16.82
CA TYR A 277 -23.39 10.19 15.52
C TYR A 277 -23.62 11.66 15.11
N ALA A 278 -22.62 12.30 14.52
CA ALA A 278 -22.75 13.65 13.98
C ALA A 278 -22.21 13.75 12.54
N LEU A 279 -23.01 14.34 11.64
CA LEU A 279 -22.59 14.71 10.29
C LEU A 279 -22.19 16.19 10.26
N VAL A 280 -21.00 16.48 9.75
CA VAL A 280 -20.42 17.82 9.64
C VAL A 280 -20.27 18.22 8.17
N ALA A 281 -21.08 19.20 7.75
CA ALA A 281 -21.13 19.74 6.40
C ALA A 281 -20.84 21.26 6.36
N VAL A 282 -19.71 21.66 6.97
CA VAL A 282 -19.21 23.05 6.99
C VAL A 282 -17.93 23.18 6.17
N PRO A 283 -17.49 24.38 5.73
CA PRO A 283 -16.21 24.55 5.04
C PRO A 283 -15.04 23.95 5.82
N ALA A 284 -14.03 23.41 5.11
CA ALA A 284 -12.91 22.66 5.68
C ALA A 284 -12.23 23.39 6.86
N GLU A 285 -12.05 24.70 6.73
CA GLU A 285 -11.41 25.56 7.73
C GLU A 285 -12.17 25.62 9.07
N ARG A 286 -13.46 25.24 9.08
CA ARG A 286 -14.31 25.24 10.27
C ARG A 286 -14.53 23.86 10.87
N CYS A 287 -14.12 22.80 10.17
CA CYS A 287 -14.37 21.42 10.62
C CYS A 287 -13.66 21.12 11.94
N ALA A 288 -12.40 21.56 12.11
CA ALA A 288 -11.66 21.35 13.35
C ALA A 288 -12.34 22.02 14.56
N ASP A 289 -12.86 23.25 14.40
CA ASP A 289 -13.58 23.94 15.48
C ASP A 289 -14.86 23.20 15.90
N VAL A 290 -15.61 22.67 14.94
CA VAL A 290 -16.81 21.85 15.21
C VAL A 290 -16.41 20.54 15.91
N LEU A 291 -15.31 19.92 15.48
CA LEU A 291 -14.86 18.63 16.02
C LEU A 291 -14.41 18.74 17.49
N ARG A 292 -13.80 19.86 17.90
CA ARG A 292 -13.48 20.12 19.32
C ARG A 292 -14.71 20.17 20.22
N ASP A 293 -15.88 20.45 19.65
CA ASP A 293 -17.16 20.47 20.36
C ASP A 293 -17.86 19.10 20.36
N ALA A 294 -17.26 18.06 19.78
CA ALA A 294 -17.85 16.73 19.65
C ALA A 294 -17.60 15.80 20.85
N GLY A 295 -17.04 16.30 21.95
CA GLY A 295 -16.79 15.48 23.14
C GLY A 295 -18.07 14.80 23.63
N GLY A 296 -18.05 13.48 23.75
CA GLY A 296 -19.22 12.67 24.10
C GLY A 296 -20.03 12.13 22.92
N VAL A 297 -19.72 12.53 21.68
CA VAL A 297 -20.23 11.93 20.45
C VAL A 297 -19.24 10.86 19.98
N PRO A 298 -19.59 9.57 20.01
CA PRO A 298 -18.69 8.48 19.61
C PRO A 298 -18.19 8.58 18.17
N TYR A 299 -19.04 8.99 17.22
CA TYR A 299 -18.66 9.08 15.81
C TYR A 299 -19.02 10.42 15.17
N VAL A 300 -18.04 11.06 14.54
CA VAL A 300 -18.25 12.26 13.74
C VAL A 300 -17.83 11.98 12.30
N GLN A 301 -18.73 12.24 11.36
CA GLN A 301 -18.45 12.23 9.94
C GLN A 301 -18.17 13.65 9.46
N VAL A 302 -17.01 13.86 8.84
CA VAL A 302 -16.75 15.10 8.09
C VAL A 302 -16.91 14.82 6.60
N MET A 303 -17.96 15.40 6.01
CA MET A 303 -18.23 15.16 4.59
C MET A 303 -17.48 16.11 3.65
N SER A 304 -17.02 17.24 4.18
CA SER A 304 -16.39 18.29 3.39
C SER A 304 -15.04 17.83 2.83
N GLY A 305 -14.79 18.20 1.56
CA GLY A 305 -13.44 18.18 0.97
C GLY A 305 -12.71 19.51 1.17
N GLY A 306 -11.48 19.59 0.67
CA GLY A 306 -10.56 20.71 0.82
C GLY A 306 -9.35 20.44 1.72
N PHE A 307 -9.02 19.17 1.96
CA PHE A 307 -7.97 18.74 2.88
C PHE A 307 -6.73 18.23 2.13
N GLY A 308 -6.15 17.09 2.51
CA GLY A 308 -4.94 16.54 1.90
C GLY A 308 -5.07 16.31 0.39
N GLU A 309 -6.25 15.90 -0.08
CA GLU A 309 -6.58 15.72 -1.50
C GLU A 309 -6.54 17.02 -2.30
N ALA A 310 -6.71 18.16 -1.64
CA ALA A 310 -6.61 19.50 -2.22
C ALA A 310 -5.24 20.15 -1.96
N GLY A 311 -4.25 19.40 -1.47
CA GLY A 311 -2.92 19.89 -1.12
C GLY A 311 -2.86 20.65 0.21
N ARG A 312 -3.92 20.60 1.04
CA ARG A 312 -4.02 21.23 2.37
C ARG A 312 -3.85 20.22 3.49
N ALA A 313 -2.70 19.54 3.48
CA ALA A 313 -2.33 18.58 4.52
C ALA A 313 -2.20 19.22 5.92
N ASP A 314 -2.04 20.55 6.00
CA ASP A 314 -2.13 21.33 7.24
C ASP A 314 -3.51 21.23 7.88
N LEU A 315 -4.58 21.49 7.12
CA LEU A 315 -5.95 21.41 7.62
C LEU A 315 -6.34 19.99 8.00
N GLU A 316 -5.83 18.99 7.28
CA GLU A 316 -6.12 17.58 7.59
C GLU A 316 -5.51 17.17 8.93
N ARG A 317 -4.27 17.61 9.19
CA ARG A 317 -3.61 17.38 10.49
C ARG A 317 -4.33 18.13 11.61
N ASP A 318 -4.68 19.40 11.40
CA ASP A 318 -5.43 20.19 12.38
C ASP A 318 -6.79 19.55 12.71
N LEU A 319 -7.43 18.91 11.72
CA LEU A 319 -8.67 18.15 11.92
C LEU A 319 -8.43 16.87 12.72
N ALA A 320 -7.42 16.08 12.37
CA ALA A 320 -7.09 14.86 13.10
C ALA A 320 -6.70 15.15 14.57
N ASP A 321 -5.95 16.21 14.81
CA ASP A 321 -5.54 16.67 16.16
C ASP A 321 -6.72 17.24 16.97
N ALA A 322 -7.81 17.63 16.30
CA ALA A 322 -9.01 18.14 16.96
C ALA A 322 -9.99 17.05 17.43
N VAL A 323 -9.76 15.77 17.11
CA VAL A 323 -10.60 14.64 17.54
C VAL A 323 -10.55 14.51 19.07
N PRO A 324 -11.67 14.69 19.80
CA PRO A 324 -11.69 14.52 21.25
C PRO A 324 -11.46 13.06 21.69
N GLU A 325 -11.01 12.86 22.93
CA GLU A 325 -10.95 11.53 23.53
C GLU A 325 -12.35 10.88 23.56
N GLY A 326 -12.43 9.61 23.16
CA GLY A 326 -13.68 8.86 23.07
C GLY A 326 -14.50 9.10 21.80
N THR A 327 -14.08 10.02 20.93
CA THR A 327 -14.67 10.26 19.61
C THR A 327 -13.79 9.65 18.52
N ARG A 328 -14.41 9.15 17.44
CA ARG A 328 -13.74 8.71 16.21
C ARG A 328 -14.25 9.53 15.02
N LEU A 329 -13.36 9.80 14.07
CA LEU A 329 -13.63 10.57 12.86
C LEU A 329 -13.71 9.67 11.62
N LEU A 330 -14.86 9.68 10.94
CA LEU A 330 -15.03 9.15 9.58
C LEU A 330 -14.78 10.28 8.56
N GLY A 331 -13.84 10.07 7.63
CA GLY A 331 -13.44 11.07 6.65
C GLY A 331 -12.09 11.74 6.98
N PRO A 332 -11.88 13.01 6.58
CA PRO A 332 -12.81 13.90 5.89
C PRO A 332 -13.08 13.45 4.43
N ASN A 333 -13.79 14.29 3.66
CA ASN A 333 -14.07 14.06 2.24
C ASN A 333 -14.78 12.72 1.97
N CYS A 334 -15.81 12.43 2.76
CA CYS A 334 -16.58 11.19 2.65
C CYS A 334 -18.10 11.47 2.55
N MET A 335 -18.86 10.51 2.03
CA MET A 335 -20.33 10.62 2.00
C MET A 335 -20.99 10.06 3.27
N GLY A 336 -20.26 9.28 4.07
CA GLY A 336 -20.74 8.67 5.31
C GLY A 336 -21.12 7.21 5.13
N VAL A 337 -22.22 6.83 5.78
CA VAL A 337 -22.63 5.45 5.99
C VAL A 337 -23.99 5.16 5.35
N TYR A 338 -24.13 3.98 4.76
CA TYR A 338 -25.40 3.41 4.36
C TYR A 338 -25.60 2.07 5.08
N CYS A 339 -26.59 2.03 5.98
CA CYS A 339 -26.92 0.84 6.74
C CYS A 339 -28.44 0.77 6.90
N PRO A 340 -29.10 -0.18 6.21
CA PRO A 340 -30.55 -0.30 6.28
C PRO A 340 -31.11 -0.49 7.69
N ARG A 341 -30.47 -1.32 8.51
CA ARG A 341 -30.91 -1.57 9.89
C ARG A 341 -30.77 -0.35 10.78
N GLY A 342 -29.65 0.36 10.66
CA GLY A 342 -29.37 1.56 11.42
C GLY A 342 -30.06 2.82 10.92
N ARG A 343 -30.81 2.72 9.81
CA ARG A 343 -31.47 3.87 9.16
C ARG A 343 -30.49 5.00 8.77
N GLN A 344 -29.21 4.66 8.64
CA GLN A 344 -28.17 5.56 8.15
C GLN A 344 -28.18 5.53 6.62
N THR A 345 -28.12 6.72 5.99
CA THR A 345 -28.05 6.81 4.54
C THR A 345 -27.36 8.08 4.08
N PHE A 346 -26.56 7.94 3.02
CA PHE A 346 -26.05 9.04 2.19
C PHE A 346 -26.62 9.02 0.77
N VAL A 347 -27.50 8.08 0.48
CA VAL A 347 -28.19 7.95 -0.81
C VAL A 347 -29.65 8.39 -0.67
N GLY A 348 -30.07 9.31 -1.53
CA GLY A 348 -31.48 9.67 -1.64
C GLY A 348 -32.30 8.61 -2.36
N GLY A 349 -33.62 8.58 -2.11
CA GLY A 349 -34.55 7.68 -2.79
C GLY A 349 -35.14 6.56 -1.92
N GLY A 350 -34.86 6.56 -0.62
CA GLY A 350 -35.29 5.52 0.32
C GLY A 350 -34.19 4.52 0.64
N ILE A 351 -34.32 3.84 1.77
CA ILE A 351 -33.40 2.81 2.22
C ILE A 351 -33.95 1.44 1.76
N GLY A 352 -33.10 0.65 1.11
CA GLY A 352 -33.39 -0.71 0.68
C GLY A 352 -33.55 -1.70 1.85
N PRO A 353 -33.90 -2.97 1.58
CA PRO A 353 -33.98 -3.97 2.63
C PRO A 353 -32.60 -4.29 3.22
N PRO A 354 -32.50 -4.65 4.51
CA PRO A 354 -31.28 -5.21 5.07
C PRO A 354 -30.82 -6.44 4.29
N GLY A 355 -29.51 -6.57 4.08
CA GLY A 355 -28.89 -7.77 3.52
C GLY A 355 -27.56 -8.10 4.19
N SER A 356 -26.69 -8.79 3.47
CA SER A 356 -25.45 -9.34 4.03
C SER A 356 -24.16 -8.92 3.33
N ILE A 357 -24.26 -8.01 2.36
CA ILE A 357 -23.06 -7.47 1.68
C ILE A 357 -22.58 -6.21 2.37
N ALA A 358 -21.31 -6.20 2.77
CA ALA A 358 -20.65 -4.98 3.23
C ALA A 358 -19.84 -4.32 2.10
N LEU A 359 -19.65 -3.01 2.17
CA LEU A 359 -18.82 -2.24 1.25
C LEU A 359 -18.01 -1.17 2.00
N ILE A 360 -16.70 -1.18 1.86
CA ILE A 360 -15.83 -0.07 2.27
C ILE A 360 -15.35 0.62 0.99
N SER A 361 -15.55 1.92 0.89
CA SER A 361 -15.17 2.68 -0.30
C SER A 361 -14.45 3.98 0.04
N GLN A 362 -13.34 4.28 -0.61
CA GLN A 362 -12.70 5.57 -0.50
C GLN A 362 -13.53 6.67 -1.17
N SER A 363 -14.12 6.37 -2.34
CA SER A 363 -14.98 7.30 -3.08
C SER A 363 -16.44 7.17 -2.65
N GLY A 364 -17.02 8.27 -2.14
CA GLY A 364 -18.43 8.32 -1.78
C GLY A 364 -19.38 8.33 -2.99
N GLY A 365 -18.96 8.93 -4.10
CA GLY A 365 -19.73 8.92 -5.35
C GLY A 365 -19.87 7.51 -5.90
N LEU A 366 -18.75 6.78 -6.01
CA LEU A 366 -18.76 5.40 -6.46
C LEU A 366 -19.58 4.50 -5.52
N ALA A 367 -19.42 4.64 -4.21
CA ALA A 367 -20.21 3.87 -3.24
C ALA A 367 -21.71 4.09 -3.43
N GLY A 368 -22.13 5.33 -3.66
CA GLY A 368 -23.54 5.66 -3.92
C GLY A 368 -24.07 5.03 -5.21
N GLU A 369 -23.23 4.93 -6.25
CA GLU A 369 -23.57 4.23 -7.48
C GLU A 369 -23.63 2.71 -7.28
N VAL A 370 -22.67 2.12 -6.56
CA VAL A 370 -22.67 0.69 -6.22
C VAL A 370 -23.92 0.33 -5.43
N VAL A 371 -24.32 1.13 -4.43
CA VAL A 371 -25.56 0.91 -3.68
C VAL A 371 -26.77 0.96 -4.62
N LYS A 372 -26.93 2.06 -5.36
CA LYS A 372 -28.11 2.25 -6.23
C LYS A 372 -28.22 1.20 -7.35
N VAL A 373 -27.11 0.89 -8.02
CA VAL A 373 -27.09 -0.09 -9.12
C VAL A 373 -27.17 -1.51 -8.56
N GLY A 374 -26.45 -1.78 -7.48
CA GLY A 374 -26.45 -3.07 -6.78
C GLY A 374 -27.83 -3.47 -6.31
N GLU A 375 -28.56 -2.58 -5.63
CA GLU A 375 -29.92 -2.85 -5.16
C GLU A 375 -30.89 -3.14 -6.30
N ARG A 376 -30.79 -2.41 -7.41
CA ARG A 376 -31.57 -2.72 -8.63
C ARG A 376 -31.24 -4.07 -9.24
N ARG A 377 -30.05 -4.61 -8.95
CA ARG A 377 -29.58 -5.93 -9.39
C ARG A 377 -29.76 -7.01 -8.32
N GLY A 378 -30.38 -6.69 -7.18
CA GLY A 378 -30.69 -7.66 -6.12
C GLY A 378 -29.63 -7.80 -5.03
N LEU A 379 -28.61 -6.94 -5.00
CA LEU A 379 -27.76 -6.81 -3.81
C LEU A 379 -28.55 -6.20 -2.67
N ALA A 380 -28.35 -6.73 -1.47
CA ALA A 380 -28.85 -6.17 -0.24
C ALA A 380 -27.67 -5.95 0.71
N PHE A 381 -27.50 -4.72 1.18
CA PHE A 381 -26.33 -4.34 1.94
C PHE A 381 -26.58 -4.50 3.45
N SER A 382 -25.59 -5.05 4.17
CA SER A 382 -25.53 -4.99 5.63
C SER A 382 -25.02 -3.62 6.07
N ARG A 383 -23.82 -3.26 5.58
CA ARG A 383 -23.02 -2.13 6.05
C ARG A 383 -22.21 -1.53 4.91
N VAL A 384 -22.41 -0.25 4.62
CA VAL A 384 -21.58 0.49 3.66
C VAL A 384 -20.97 1.69 4.36
N ALA A 385 -19.65 1.84 4.29
CA ALA A 385 -18.94 3.01 4.80
C ALA A 385 -18.08 3.62 3.71
N THR A 386 -18.09 4.95 3.67
CA THR A 386 -17.18 5.71 2.82
C THR A 386 -16.15 6.40 3.69
N VAL A 387 -14.87 6.18 3.43
CA VAL A 387 -13.78 6.59 4.34
C VAL A 387 -13.09 7.89 3.92
N GLY A 388 -13.26 8.32 2.66
CA GLY A 388 -12.60 9.52 2.15
C GLY A 388 -11.09 9.48 2.39
N ASN A 389 -10.54 10.52 2.99
CA ASN A 389 -9.10 10.60 3.25
C ASN A 389 -8.62 9.69 4.38
N SER A 390 -9.52 9.11 5.18
CA SER A 390 -9.18 8.20 6.29
C SER A 390 -8.21 8.82 7.31
N ALA A 391 -8.53 10.02 7.82
CA ALA A 391 -7.65 10.73 8.76
C ALA A 391 -7.62 10.11 10.17
N ASP A 392 -8.65 9.35 10.54
CA ASP A 392 -8.70 8.58 11.80
C ASP A 392 -9.22 7.16 11.58
N VAL A 393 -10.51 6.98 11.25
CA VAL A 393 -11.05 5.65 10.97
C VAL A 393 -10.50 5.14 9.63
N THR A 394 -9.86 3.97 9.67
CA THR A 394 -9.19 3.41 8.49
C THR A 394 -9.94 2.23 7.84
N PRO A 395 -9.66 1.92 6.57
CA PRO A 395 -10.19 0.73 5.89
C PRO A 395 -9.92 -0.58 6.66
N ALA A 396 -8.71 -0.76 7.21
CA ALA A 396 -8.37 -2.00 7.92
C ALA A 396 -9.13 -2.16 9.24
N GLU A 397 -9.37 -1.08 9.99
CA GLU A 397 -10.20 -1.14 11.20
C GLU A 397 -11.63 -1.57 10.87
N LEU A 398 -12.24 -0.96 9.85
CA LEU A 398 -13.58 -1.33 9.39
C LEU A 398 -13.63 -2.78 8.91
N LEU A 399 -12.64 -3.23 8.15
CA LEU A 399 -12.59 -4.61 7.66
C LEU A 399 -12.49 -5.60 8.81
N ARG A 400 -11.61 -5.36 9.80
CA ARG A 400 -11.49 -6.22 10.99
C ARG A 400 -12.80 -6.34 11.75
N TRP A 401 -13.51 -5.23 11.96
CA TRP A 401 -14.81 -5.26 12.63
C TRP A 401 -15.85 -6.02 11.79
N LEU A 402 -15.95 -5.72 10.49
CA LEU A 402 -16.85 -6.42 9.57
C LEU A 402 -16.53 -7.91 9.43
N ALA A 403 -15.28 -8.34 9.61
CA ALA A 403 -14.91 -9.75 9.61
C ALA A 403 -15.58 -10.54 10.75
N THR A 404 -15.98 -9.86 11.83
CA THR A 404 -16.66 -10.48 12.99
C THR A 404 -18.17 -10.24 13.01
N ASP A 405 -18.68 -9.36 12.15
CA ASP A 405 -20.09 -8.98 12.10
C ASP A 405 -20.98 -10.16 11.61
N PRO A 406 -21.88 -10.72 12.42
CA PRO A 406 -22.65 -11.91 12.02
C PRO A 406 -23.63 -11.64 10.87
N GLU A 407 -23.86 -10.37 10.52
CA GLU A 407 -24.78 -9.98 9.45
C GLU A 407 -24.10 -9.81 8.10
N THR A 408 -22.77 -9.83 8.06
CA THR A 408 -21.99 -9.64 6.84
C THR A 408 -21.46 -10.99 6.36
N ASP A 409 -21.79 -11.39 5.14
CA ASP A 409 -21.29 -12.62 4.52
C ASP A 409 -20.08 -12.37 3.62
N ALA A 410 -20.06 -11.22 2.92
CA ALA A 410 -18.97 -10.83 2.03
C ALA A 410 -18.71 -9.32 2.06
N ILE A 411 -17.47 -8.92 1.73
CA ILE A 411 -16.99 -7.55 1.85
C ILE A 411 -16.44 -7.06 0.50
N GLY A 412 -17.05 -6.01 -0.04
CA GLY A 412 -16.52 -5.25 -1.16
C GLY A 412 -15.58 -4.14 -0.68
N LEU A 413 -14.50 -3.90 -1.42
CA LEU A 413 -13.56 -2.81 -1.19
C LEU A 413 -13.40 -2.00 -2.48
N TYR A 414 -13.46 -0.68 -2.36
CA TYR A 414 -12.96 0.24 -3.38
C TYR A 414 -11.94 1.20 -2.77
N LEU A 415 -10.69 1.12 -3.20
CA LEU A 415 -9.59 1.87 -2.60
C LEU A 415 -8.63 2.41 -3.67
N GLU A 416 -8.04 3.56 -3.41
CA GLU A 416 -7.02 4.20 -4.25
C GLU A 416 -5.72 4.34 -3.47
N ASP A 417 -5.81 4.84 -2.24
CA ASP A 417 -4.72 4.95 -1.29
C ASP A 417 -5.30 4.73 0.12
N PRO A 418 -5.18 3.51 0.68
CA PRO A 418 -5.78 3.19 1.97
C PRO A 418 -5.07 3.87 3.14
N ARG A 419 -3.84 4.40 2.96
CA ARG A 419 -2.91 4.89 3.99
C ARG A 419 -2.47 3.87 5.06
N ASP A 420 -3.27 2.85 5.31
CA ASP A 420 -3.01 1.75 6.26
C ASP A 420 -2.80 0.41 5.53
N GLY A 421 -2.24 0.45 4.32
CA GLY A 421 -2.16 -0.69 3.40
C GLY A 421 -1.60 -1.97 4.02
N ARG A 422 -0.60 -1.87 4.90
CA ARG A 422 -0.11 -3.03 5.66
C ARG A 422 -1.17 -3.63 6.58
N ALA A 423 -1.81 -2.80 7.40
CA ALA A 423 -2.86 -3.26 8.28
C ALA A 423 -4.05 -3.84 7.49
N LEU A 424 -4.34 -3.27 6.31
CA LEU A 424 -5.37 -3.76 5.40
C LEU A 424 -5.02 -5.15 4.86
N PHE A 425 -3.79 -5.35 4.40
CA PHE A 425 -3.31 -6.68 3.98
C PHE A 425 -3.50 -7.71 5.08
N ASP A 426 -3.07 -7.40 6.31
CA ASP A 426 -3.20 -8.31 7.45
C ASP A 426 -4.68 -8.59 7.77
N ALA A 427 -5.56 -7.58 7.64
CA ALA A 427 -7.00 -7.73 7.88
C ALA A 427 -7.68 -8.60 6.81
N ILE A 428 -7.31 -8.43 5.53
CA ILE A 428 -7.80 -9.27 4.42
C ILE A 428 -7.34 -10.72 4.61
N ALA A 429 -6.06 -10.94 4.91
CA ALA A 429 -5.51 -12.29 5.09
C ALA A 429 -6.11 -13.03 6.30
N ALA A 430 -6.56 -12.31 7.33
CA ALA A 430 -7.14 -12.88 8.53
C ALA A 430 -8.66 -13.10 8.47
N THR A 431 -9.37 -12.46 7.54
CA THR A 431 -10.84 -12.57 7.48
C THR A 431 -11.27 -13.92 6.90
N PRO A 432 -12.25 -14.62 7.53
CA PRO A 432 -12.84 -15.82 6.94
C PRO A 432 -13.84 -15.49 5.82
N LYS A 433 -14.18 -14.21 5.63
CA LYS A 433 -15.20 -13.74 4.69
C LYS A 433 -14.60 -13.42 3.33
N PRO A 434 -15.27 -13.76 2.22
CA PRO A 434 -14.83 -13.36 0.89
C PRO A 434 -14.66 -11.83 0.78
N VAL A 435 -13.51 -11.43 0.26
CA VAL A 435 -13.18 -10.01 -0.02
C VAL A 435 -13.06 -9.81 -1.52
N VAL A 436 -13.80 -8.83 -2.05
CA VAL A 436 -13.73 -8.41 -3.46
C VAL A 436 -13.15 -7.00 -3.51
N LEU A 437 -12.04 -6.81 -4.22
CA LEU A 437 -11.30 -5.56 -4.25
C LEU A 437 -11.32 -4.93 -5.64
N LEU A 438 -11.75 -3.68 -5.72
CA LEU A 438 -11.60 -2.82 -6.89
C LEU A 438 -10.63 -1.68 -6.57
N VAL A 439 -9.55 -1.56 -7.33
CA VAL A 439 -8.55 -0.50 -7.12
C VAL A 439 -8.78 0.65 -8.10
N GLY A 440 -8.96 1.86 -7.57
CA GLY A 440 -9.10 3.10 -8.35
C GLY A 440 -7.74 3.70 -8.77
N GLY A 441 -7.73 4.90 -9.37
CA GLY A 441 -6.49 5.65 -9.62
C GLY A 441 -5.50 5.09 -10.66
N ARG A 442 -5.82 4.02 -11.39
CA ARG A 442 -4.91 3.29 -12.32
C ARG A 442 -4.42 4.05 -13.56
N THR A 443 -4.53 5.38 -13.65
CA THR A 443 -4.11 6.12 -14.85
C THR A 443 -2.59 6.31 -14.90
N ALA A 444 -2.01 6.05 -16.09
CA ALA A 444 -0.57 6.04 -16.36
C ALA A 444 0.16 7.40 -16.18
N GLU A 445 -0.56 8.44 -15.77
CA GLU A 445 -0.05 9.81 -15.64
C GLU A 445 0.50 10.10 -14.22
N GLY A 446 0.04 9.37 -13.20
CA GLY A 446 0.53 9.49 -11.81
C GLY A 446 1.85 8.77 -11.51
N GLN A 447 2.29 7.83 -12.34
CA GLN A 447 3.42 6.93 -12.05
C GLN A 447 4.82 7.51 -12.34
N ARG A 448 4.92 8.74 -12.86
CA ARG A 448 6.14 9.20 -13.55
C ARG A 448 7.14 10.00 -12.70
N ALA A 449 7.17 9.83 -11.38
CA ALA A 449 8.00 10.66 -10.49
C ALA A 449 9.06 9.93 -9.64
N ALA A 450 9.24 8.61 -9.75
CA ALA A 450 10.28 7.89 -9.00
C ALA A 450 10.87 6.70 -9.80
N ALA A 451 11.70 6.99 -10.80
CA ALA A 451 12.35 5.95 -11.60
C ALA A 451 13.77 5.65 -11.08
N SER A 452 13.91 4.54 -10.34
CA SER A 452 15.14 3.74 -10.24
C SER A 452 14.91 2.40 -10.99
N HIS A 453 15.94 1.59 -11.23
CA HIS A 453 15.76 0.28 -11.89
C HIS A 453 14.75 -0.61 -11.15
N THR A 454 14.93 -0.81 -9.84
CA THR A 454 13.98 -1.61 -9.02
C THR A 454 12.66 -0.88 -8.76
N GLY A 455 12.69 0.45 -8.55
CA GLY A 455 11.49 1.25 -8.36
C GLY A 455 10.59 1.30 -9.59
N GLY A 456 11.16 1.20 -10.80
CA GLY A 456 10.41 1.06 -12.05
C GLY A 456 9.78 -0.32 -12.25
N LEU A 457 10.35 -1.37 -11.64
CA LEU A 457 9.78 -2.73 -11.65
C LEU A 457 8.60 -2.86 -10.67
N VAL A 458 8.54 -2.04 -9.62
CA VAL A 458 7.44 -2.02 -8.65
C VAL A 458 6.46 -0.91 -9.01
N SER A 459 5.50 -1.21 -9.87
CA SER A 459 4.37 -0.31 -10.09
C SER A 459 3.26 -0.54 -9.06
N ASP A 460 2.54 0.52 -8.70
CA ASP A 460 1.42 0.50 -7.77
C ASP A 460 0.40 -0.61 -8.11
N ALA A 461 0.03 -0.74 -9.39
CA ALA A 461 -0.88 -1.78 -9.86
C ALA A 461 -0.39 -3.22 -9.60
N ARG A 462 0.92 -3.45 -9.68
CA ARG A 462 1.52 -4.78 -9.41
C ARG A 462 1.60 -5.06 -7.92
N VAL A 463 1.83 -4.04 -7.09
CA VAL A 463 1.77 -4.16 -5.63
C VAL A 463 0.37 -4.55 -5.18
N TRP A 464 -0.67 -3.87 -5.69
CA TRP A 464 -2.06 -4.21 -5.41
C TRP A 464 -2.44 -5.63 -5.86
N ALA A 465 -1.99 -6.07 -7.03
CA ALA A 465 -2.22 -7.43 -7.51
C ALA A 465 -1.54 -8.48 -6.61
N ALA A 466 -0.27 -8.28 -6.29
CA ALA A 466 0.47 -9.15 -5.38
C ALA A 466 -0.18 -9.19 -3.99
N MET A 467 -0.62 -8.04 -3.47
CA MET A 467 -1.30 -7.94 -2.18
C MET A 467 -2.61 -8.73 -2.19
N ALA A 468 -3.45 -8.55 -3.20
CA ALA A 468 -4.72 -9.24 -3.32
C ALA A 468 -4.53 -10.76 -3.44
N GLU A 469 -3.58 -11.22 -4.24
CA GLU A 469 -3.27 -12.64 -4.39
C GLU A 469 -2.77 -13.26 -3.07
N GLN A 470 -1.81 -12.62 -2.41
CA GLN A 470 -1.28 -13.10 -1.13
C GLN A 470 -2.31 -13.10 0.00
N ALA A 471 -3.19 -12.09 0.05
CA ALA A 471 -4.20 -11.98 1.09
C ALA A 471 -5.47 -12.79 0.79
N GLY A 472 -5.62 -13.32 -0.43
CA GLY A 472 -6.79 -14.09 -0.85
C GLY A 472 -8.01 -13.24 -1.23
N ALA A 473 -7.82 -11.98 -1.64
CA ALA A 473 -8.88 -11.12 -2.16
C ALA A 473 -9.07 -11.29 -3.68
N ALA A 474 -10.33 -11.26 -4.12
CA ALA A 474 -10.67 -11.25 -5.55
C ALA A 474 -10.50 -9.84 -6.12
N LEU A 475 -9.39 -9.59 -6.82
CA LEU A 475 -9.15 -8.33 -7.52
C LEU A 475 -10.00 -8.25 -8.81
N VAL A 476 -10.85 -7.23 -8.91
CA VAL A 476 -11.71 -6.96 -10.08
C VAL A 476 -11.29 -5.69 -10.80
N THR A 477 -11.74 -5.52 -12.06
CA THR A 477 -11.27 -4.40 -12.91
C THR A 477 -12.34 -3.34 -13.18
N SER A 478 -13.61 -3.62 -12.86
CA SER A 478 -14.70 -2.69 -13.05
C SER A 478 -15.70 -2.72 -11.89
N GLN A 479 -16.50 -1.65 -11.79
CA GLN A 479 -17.62 -1.59 -10.86
C GLN A 479 -18.68 -2.65 -11.15
N ASP A 480 -18.90 -2.99 -12.43
CA ASP A 480 -19.83 -4.05 -12.82
C ASP A 480 -19.34 -5.42 -12.33
N ASP A 481 -18.03 -5.70 -12.44
CA ASP A 481 -17.44 -6.92 -11.89
C ASP A 481 -17.56 -6.96 -10.36
N LEU A 482 -17.29 -5.84 -9.68
CA LEU A 482 -17.45 -5.73 -8.22
C LEU A 482 -18.87 -6.12 -7.79
N ILE A 483 -19.88 -5.53 -8.43
CA ILE A 483 -21.29 -5.84 -8.17
C ILE A 483 -21.61 -7.30 -8.50
N GLY A 484 -21.10 -7.82 -9.63
CA GLY A 484 -21.34 -9.19 -10.06
C GLY A 484 -20.78 -10.23 -9.10
N VAL A 485 -19.53 -10.06 -8.66
CA VAL A 485 -18.87 -10.99 -7.72
C VAL A 485 -19.51 -10.90 -6.34
N LEU A 486 -19.84 -9.71 -5.84
CA LEU A 486 -20.57 -9.57 -4.57
C LEU A 486 -21.96 -10.21 -4.63
N SER A 487 -22.63 -10.12 -5.79
CA SER A 487 -23.93 -10.76 -5.98
C SER A 487 -23.85 -12.29 -5.96
N TYR A 488 -22.73 -12.85 -6.42
CA TYR A 488 -22.46 -14.27 -6.29
C TYR A 488 -22.18 -14.66 -4.82
N ALA A 489 -21.43 -13.85 -4.08
CA ALA A 489 -21.05 -14.13 -2.70
C ALA A 489 -22.19 -13.95 -1.67
N GLN A 490 -23.29 -13.29 -2.05
CA GLN A 490 -24.50 -13.13 -1.22
C GLN A 490 -25.29 -14.45 -1.03
N HIS A 491 -25.04 -15.46 -1.86
CA HIS A 491 -25.77 -16.72 -1.92
C HIS A 491 -24.83 -17.91 -1.75
#